data_AF-A0A453RR79-F1
#
_entry.id   AF-A0A453RR79-F1
#
_cell.length_a   1.000
_cell.length_b   1.000
_cell.length_c   1.000
_cell.angle_alpha   90.00
_cell.angle_beta   90.00
_cell.angle_gamma   90.00
#
_symmetry.space_group_name_H-M   'P 1'
#
loop_
_entity.id
_entity.type
_entity.pdbx_description
1 polymer ?
#
loop_
_entity_poly.entity_id
_entity_poly.type
_entity_poly.pdbx_seq_one_letter_code
_entity_poly.pdbx_strand_id
1 'polypeptide(L)'
;MDTQDVARLTFVALRNEKASKKLLTFAGPRAWTTQEVITLCERLAGQDANVTTVPVAVLRFTRQLTRFFQWTNDVADRLAFSEVLSSDTVFSAPMNETYQLLGVEAKDILTLEKYLQDYFSNILKKLKGLKAQSKQSDIYF
;
A
#
# COMPACT_ATOMS: atom_id res chain seq x y z
N MET A 1 -0.86 0.94 8.82
CA MET A 1 -2.32 0.80 8.89
C MET A 1 -2.74 0.12 7.61
N ASP A 2 -3.43 -1.01 7.72
CA ASP A 2 -3.93 -1.73 6.56
C ASP A 2 -5.42 -1.42 6.31
N THR A 3 -6.02 -2.07 5.30
CA THR A 3 -7.45 -1.87 4.99
C THR A 3 -8.37 -2.40 6.09
N GLN A 4 -7.93 -3.39 6.88
CA GLN A 4 -8.73 -3.97 7.96
C GLN A 4 -8.81 -3.02 9.15
N ASP A 5 -7.69 -2.39 9.50
CA ASP A 5 -7.62 -1.34 10.51
C ASP A 5 -8.56 -0.18 10.13
N VAL A 6 -8.55 0.25 8.86
CA VAL A 6 -9.45 1.31 8.38
C VAL A 6 -10.92 0.92 8.52
N ALA A 7 -11.28 -0.32 8.17
CA ALA A 7 -12.64 -0.81 8.33
C ALA A 7 -13.07 -0.83 9.81
N ARG A 8 -12.20 -1.31 10.70
CA ARG A 8 -12.43 -1.32 12.15
C ARG A 8 -12.60 0.09 12.71
N LEU A 9 -11.71 1.01 12.36
CA LEU A 9 -11.76 2.41 12.79
C LEU A 9 -13.04 3.11 12.30
N THR A 10 -13.43 2.84 11.06
CA THR A 10 -14.68 3.38 10.49
C THR A 10 -15.90 2.86 11.26
N PHE A 11 -15.92 1.57 11.60
CA PHE A 11 -17.01 0.99 12.38
C PHE A 11 -17.08 1.59 13.80
N VAL A 12 -15.94 1.80 14.44
CA VAL A 12 -15.88 2.49 15.75
C VAL A 12 -16.36 3.93 15.63
N ALA A 13 -15.97 4.65 14.56
CA ALA A 13 -16.42 6.01 14.31
C ALA A 13 -17.95 6.10 14.12
N LEU A 14 -18.55 5.16 13.38
CA LEU A 14 -20.01 5.11 13.19
C LEU A 14 -20.78 4.87 14.49
N ARG A 15 -20.19 4.16 15.45
CA ARG A 15 -20.82 3.87 16.75
C ARG A 15 -20.61 4.98 17.79
N ASN A 16 -19.70 5.91 17.53
CA ASN A 16 -19.32 6.94 18.49
C ASN A 16 -20.00 8.27 18.14
N GLU A 17 -20.95 8.70 18.96
CA GLU A 17 -21.64 9.98 18.72
C GLU A 17 -20.69 11.19 18.73
N LYS A 18 -19.53 11.10 19.39
CA LYS A 18 -18.51 12.17 19.39
C LYS A 18 -17.83 12.35 18.02
N ALA A 19 -17.91 11.34 17.15
CA ALA A 19 -17.43 11.38 15.77
C ALA A 19 -18.49 11.89 14.79
N SER A 20 -19.74 12.08 15.24
CA SER A 20 -20.83 12.56 14.39
C SER A 20 -20.52 13.94 13.82
N LYS A 21 -20.73 14.11 12.51
CA LYS A 21 -20.48 15.34 11.74
C LYS A 21 -19.03 15.84 11.77
N LYS A 22 -18.05 14.99 12.11
CA LYS A 22 -16.63 15.33 12.04
C LYS A 22 -15.96 14.67 10.84
N LEU A 23 -15.02 15.41 10.23
CA LEU A 23 -14.12 14.86 9.22
C LEU A 23 -12.92 14.27 9.96
N LEU A 24 -12.74 12.96 9.86
CA LEU A 24 -11.61 12.23 10.46
C LEU A 24 -10.66 11.78 9.36
N THR A 25 -9.36 11.97 9.58
CA THR A 25 -8.31 11.57 8.64
C THR A 25 -7.64 10.30 9.13
N PHE A 26 -7.52 9.30 8.25
CA PHE A 26 -6.80 8.06 8.55
C PHE A 26 -5.49 8.00 7.76
N ALA A 27 -4.39 8.45 8.37
CA ALA A 27 -3.05 8.47 7.77
C ALA A 27 -2.10 7.36 8.29
N GLY A 28 -2.52 6.63 9.32
CA GLY A 28 -1.70 5.67 10.06
C GLY A 28 -0.73 6.33 11.07
N PRO A 29 0.06 5.50 11.78
CA PRO A 29 0.95 5.95 12.85
C PRO A 29 2.24 6.61 12.35
N ARG A 30 2.69 6.28 11.14
CA ARG A 30 3.92 6.80 10.52
C ARG A 30 3.71 6.96 9.01
N ALA A 31 4.15 8.10 8.48
CA ALA A 31 4.22 8.34 7.05
C ALA A 31 5.44 7.64 6.43
N TRP A 32 5.28 7.15 5.21
CA TRP A 32 6.31 6.44 4.46
C TRP A 32 6.60 7.14 3.14
N THR A 33 7.88 7.28 2.82
CA THR A 33 8.32 7.67 1.49
C THR A 33 8.48 6.44 0.60
N THR A 34 8.36 6.63 -0.73
CA THR A 34 8.56 5.53 -1.69
C THR A 34 9.94 4.88 -1.54
N GLN A 35 10.98 5.67 -1.28
CA GLN A 35 12.35 5.19 -1.05
C GLN A 35 12.43 4.28 0.19
N GLU A 36 11.86 4.69 1.33
CA GLU A 36 11.85 3.86 2.54
C GLU A 36 11.12 2.53 2.34
N VAL A 37 10.03 2.52 1.57
CA VAL A 37 9.29 1.30 1.24
C VAL A 37 10.12 0.38 0.35
N ILE A 38 10.82 0.92 -0.65
CA ILE A 38 11.73 0.14 -1.51
C ILE A 38 12.83 -0.49 -0.65
N THR A 39 13.52 0.30 0.18
CA THR A 39 14.57 -0.21 1.07
C THR A 39 14.08 -1.23 2.09
N LEU A 40 12.81 -1.13 2.53
CA LEU A 40 12.20 -2.15 3.37
C LEU A 40 11.99 -3.46 2.59
N CYS A 41 11.50 -3.39 1.36
CA CYS A 41 11.35 -4.56 0.49
C CYS A 41 12.71 -5.21 0.16
N GLU A 42 13.75 -4.43 -0.15
CA GLU A 42 15.11 -4.94 -0.41
C GLU A 42 15.66 -5.73 0.78
N ARG A 43 15.51 -5.17 1.99
CA ARG A 43 15.92 -5.83 3.24
C ARG A 43 15.15 -7.12 3.50
N LEU A 44 13.84 -7.15 3.25
CA LEU A 44 13.01 -8.34 3.45
C LEU A 44 13.23 -9.41 2.37
N ALA A 45 13.49 -9.00 1.13
CA ALA A 45 13.75 -9.90 0.00
C ALA A 45 15.20 -10.42 -0.02
N GLY A 46 16.14 -9.69 0.58
CA GLY A 46 17.58 -9.98 0.52
C GLY A 46 18.18 -9.73 -0.88
N GLN A 47 17.57 -8.85 -1.66
CA GLN A 47 17.99 -8.52 -3.03
C GLN A 47 17.73 -7.05 -3.33
N ASP A 48 18.64 -6.41 -4.06
CA ASP A 48 18.52 -5.03 -4.50
C ASP A 48 17.42 -4.86 -5.57
N ALA A 49 16.67 -3.77 -5.48
CA ALA A 49 15.63 -3.43 -6.43
C ALA A 49 16.22 -2.61 -7.59
N ASN A 50 15.86 -2.97 -8.83
CA ASN A 50 16.20 -2.13 -9.98
C ASN A 50 15.19 -0.97 -10.09
N VAL A 51 15.57 0.22 -9.63
CA VAL A 51 14.70 1.40 -9.59
C VAL A 51 14.88 2.25 -10.85
N THR A 52 13.80 2.46 -11.59
CA THR A 52 13.76 3.40 -12.73
C THR A 52 12.86 4.58 -12.38
N THR A 53 13.41 5.80 -12.41
CA THR A 53 12.65 7.03 -12.15
C THR A 53 12.04 7.55 -13.45
N VAL A 54 10.71 7.67 -13.49
CA VAL A 54 9.97 8.15 -14.67
C VAL A 54 9.34 9.50 -14.34
N PRO A 55 9.52 10.55 -15.16
CA PRO A 55 8.88 11.84 -14.92
C PRO A 55 7.35 11.75 -14.97
N VAL A 56 6.67 12.47 -14.07
CA VAL A 56 5.19 12.50 -14.00
C VAL A 56 4.56 13.00 -15.30
N ALA A 57 5.23 13.90 -16.03
CA ALA A 57 4.77 14.39 -17.33
C ALA A 57 4.60 13.27 -18.36
N VAL A 58 5.51 12.28 -18.36
CA VAL A 58 5.43 11.12 -19.25
C VAL A 58 4.23 10.25 -18.88
N LEU A 59 4.04 9.98 -17.58
CA LEU A 59 2.91 9.20 -17.09
C LEU A 59 1.56 9.84 -17.46
N ARG A 60 1.45 11.16 -17.33
CA ARG A 60 0.26 11.94 -17.73
C ARG A 60 0.01 11.87 -19.23
N PHE A 61 1.04 12.05 -20.05
CA PHE A 61 0.92 11.96 -21.50
C PHE A 61 0.47 10.55 -21.93
N THR A 62 1.09 9.51 -21.39
CA THR A 62 0.71 8.13 -21.66
C THR A 62 -0.73 7.85 -21.25
N ARG A 63 -1.16 8.34 -20.08
CA ARG A 63 -2.55 8.22 -19.63
C ARG A 63 -3.53 8.89 -20.60
N GLN A 64 -3.21 10.11 -21.05
CA GLN A 64 -4.07 10.82 -21.99
C GLN A 64 -4.16 10.07 -23.32
N LEU A 65 -3.04 9.54 -23.82
CA LEU A 65 -2.98 8.72 -25.02
C LEU A 65 -3.82 7.44 -24.89
N THR A 66 -3.67 6.71 -23.79
CA THR A 66 -4.38 5.46 -23.56
C THR A 66 -5.87 5.66 -23.27
N ARG A 67 -6.32 6.87 -22.91
CA ARG A 67 -7.75 7.14 -22.75
C ARG A 67 -8.49 7.37 -24.07
N PHE A 68 -7.78 7.67 -25.17
CA PHE A 68 -8.41 7.82 -26.49
C PHE A 68 -8.87 6.49 -27.08
N PHE A 69 -8.33 5.37 -26.62
CA PHE A 69 -8.68 4.04 -27.10
C PHE A 69 -9.37 3.22 -26.01
N GLN A 70 -10.59 2.76 -26.27
CA GLN A 70 -11.40 2.06 -25.27
C GLN A 70 -10.76 0.77 -24.75
N TRP A 71 -9.97 0.08 -25.58
CA TRP A 71 -9.26 -1.15 -25.22
C TRP A 71 -8.05 -0.92 -24.29
N THR A 72 -7.57 0.32 -24.15
CA THR A 72 -6.46 0.69 -23.25
C THR A 72 -6.92 1.38 -21.96
N ASN A 73 -8.22 1.40 -21.70
CA ASN A 73 -8.77 2.02 -20.49
C ASN A 73 -8.22 1.41 -19.19
N ASP A 74 -7.98 0.08 -19.10
CA ASP A 74 -7.38 -0.53 -17.90
C ASP A 74 -5.99 0.08 -17.58
N VAL A 75 -5.21 0.35 -18.62
CA VAL A 75 -3.89 0.99 -18.47
C VAL A 75 -4.05 2.46 -18.05
N ALA A 76 -5.01 3.18 -18.64
CA ALA A 76 -5.31 4.56 -18.27
C ALA A 76 -5.77 4.68 -16.81
N ASP A 77 -6.56 3.73 -16.32
CA ASP A 77 -7.03 3.67 -14.93
C ASP A 77 -5.88 3.39 -13.97
N ARG A 78 -5.00 2.44 -14.33
CA ARG A 78 -3.77 2.18 -13.56
C ARG A 78 -2.81 3.36 -13.54
N LEU A 79 -2.82 4.23 -14.55
CA LEU A 79 -1.97 5.43 -14.58
C LEU A 79 -2.61 6.64 -13.88
N ALA A 80 -3.84 6.53 -13.38
CA ALA A 80 -4.55 7.64 -12.74
C ALA A 80 -3.85 8.19 -11.49
N PHE A 81 -3.01 7.40 -10.83
CA PHE A 81 -2.20 7.85 -9.69
C PHE A 81 -1.23 8.98 -10.04
N SER A 82 -0.87 9.14 -11.32
CA SER A 82 0.03 10.22 -11.76
C SER A 82 -0.52 11.62 -11.43
N GLU A 83 -1.84 11.79 -11.39
CA GLU A 83 -2.47 13.05 -10.95
C GLU A 83 -2.30 13.28 -9.45
N VAL A 84 -2.39 12.21 -8.66
CA VAL A 84 -2.19 12.27 -7.20
C VAL A 84 -0.74 12.65 -6.88
N LEU A 85 0.24 12.11 -7.61
CA LEU A 85 1.65 12.44 -7.44
C LEU A 85 1.99 13.90 -7.80
N SER A 86 1.22 14.51 -8.68
CA SER A 86 1.40 15.91 -9.08
C SER A 86 0.63 16.91 -8.22
N SER A 87 -0.19 16.42 -7.29
CA SER A 87 -0.93 17.29 -6.38
C SER A 87 -0.03 17.73 -5.23
N ASP A 88 -0.13 19.01 -4.82
CA ASP A 88 0.64 19.57 -3.71
C ASP A 88 0.12 19.12 -2.32
N THR A 89 -0.63 18.02 -2.26
CA THR A 89 -1.23 17.55 -1.02
C THR A 89 -0.22 16.80 -0.17
N VAL A 90 -0.05 17.22 1.08
CA VAL A 90 0.78 16.51 2.05
C VAL A 90 0.00 15.32 2.60
N PHE A 91 0.45 14.09 2.29
CA PHE A 91 -0.17 12.83 2.74
C PHE A 91 0.23 12.44 4.19
N SER A 92 0.59 13.40 5.01
CA SER A 92 0.94 13.20 6.42
C SER A 92 0.01 14.05 7.27
N ALA A 93 -0.74 13.39 8.15
CA ALA A 93 -1.67 14.05 9.06
C ALA A 93 -1.52 13.47 10.48
N PRO A 94 -1.53 14.32 11.53
CA PRO A 94 -1.47 13.86 12.90
C PRO A 94 -2.75 13.10 13.28
N MET A 95 -2.62 11.84 13.68
CA MET A 95 -3.75 10.99 14.07
C MET A 95 -4.07 10.99 15.57
N ASN A 96 -3.31 11.72 16.40
CA ASN A 96 -3.43 11.65 17.86
C ASN A 96 -4.86 12.00 18.34
N GLU A 97 -5.45 13.07 17.79
CA GLU A 97 -6.83 13.46 18.12
C GLU A 97 -7.86 12.43 17.65
N THR A 98 -7.63 11.83 16.47
CA THR A 98 -8.52 10.81 15.92
C THR A 98 -8.49 9.53 16.77
N TYR A 99 -7.31 9.12 17.22
CA TYR A 99 -7.12 7.98 18.12
C TYR A 99 -7.76 8.22 19.48
N GLN A 100 -7.56 9.40 20.08
CA GLN A 100 -8.20 9.76 21.35
C GLN A 100 -9.72 9.82 21.23
N LEU A 101 -10.24 10.39 20.14
CA LEU A 101 -11.67 10.51 19.91
C LEU A 101 -12.33 9.14 19.74
N LEU A 102 -11.67 8.22 19.05
CA LEU A 102 -12.16 6.85 18.80
C LEU A 102 -11.83 5.88 19.95
N GLY A 103 -10.99 6.26 20.91
CA GLY A 103 -10.56 5.40 22.02
C GLY A 103 -9.70 4.22 21.54
N VAL A 104 -8.88 4.42 20.51
CA VAL A 104 -8.01 3.39 19.92
C VAL A 104 -6.56 3.76 20.14
N GLU A 105 -5.72 2.81 20.57
CA GLU A 105 -4.29 3.04 20.70
C GLU A 105 -3.57 2.86 19.37
N ALA A 106 -2.56 3.70 19.10
CA ALA A 106 -1.72 3.56 17.90
C ALA A 106 -0.97 2.22 17.84
N LYS A 107 -0.76 1.56 18.98
CA LYS A 107 -0.12 0.24 19.10
C LYS A 107 -0.98 -0.89 18.56
N ASP A 108 -2.31 -0.72 18.56
CA ASP A 108 -3.25 -1.72 18.05
C ASP A 108 -3.33 -1.70 16.52
N ILE A 109 -2.75 -0.67 15.87
CA ILE A 109 -2.75 -0.51 14.42
C ILE A 109 -1.57 -1.26 13.82
N LEU A 110 -1.84 -2.01 12.75
CA LEU A 110 -0.81 -2.78 12.07
C LEU A 110 0.22 -1.86 11.40
N THR A 111 1.50 -2.05 11.70
CA THR A 111 2.59 -1.32 11.04
C THR A 111 2.91 -1.90 9.68
N LEU A 112 3.45 -1.07 8.78
CA LEU A 112 3.81 -1.51 7.42
C LEU A 112 4.88 -2.59 7.46
N GLU A 113 5.86 -2.46 8.36
CA GLU A 113 6.93 -3.43 8.54
C GLU A 113 6.39 -4.81 8.91
N LYS A 114 5.48 -4.87 9.89
CA LYS A 114 4.89 -6.13 10.32
C LYS A 114 4.06 -6.76 9.20
N TYR A 115 3.24 -5.95 8.52
CA TYR A 115 2.46 -6.40 7.37
C TYR A 115 3.36 -7.00 6.27
N LEU A 116 4.40 -6.28 5.86
CA LEU A 116 5.31 -6.76 4.81
C LEU A 116 6.12 -7.97 5.26
N GLN A 117 6.57 -8.02 6.52
CA GLN A 117 7.28 -9.17 7.06
C GLN A 117 6.44 -10.46 6.99
N ASP A 118 5.17 -10.38 7.39
CA ASP A 118 4.23 -11.51 7.32
C ASP A 118 3.95 -11.90 5.86
N TYR A 119 3.75 -10.91 4.99
CA TYR A 119 3.56 -11.12 3.56
C TYR A 119 4.77 -11.84 2.92
N PHE A 120 5.98 -11.32 3.11
CA PHE A 120 7.21 -11.89 2.55
C PHE A 120 7.47 -13.30 3.10
N SER A 121 7.24 -13.52 4.40
CA SER A 121 7.35 -14.84 5.01
C SER A 121 6.42 -15.86 4.35
N ASN A 122 5.18 -15.46 4.05
CA ASN A 122 4.20 -16.34 3.43
C ASN A 122 4.48 -16.58 1.94
N ILE A 123 4.82 -15.54 1.18
CA ILE A 123 5.06 -15.69 -0.26
C ILE A 123 6.36 -16.45 -0.55
N LEU A 124 7.43 -16.20 0.22
CA LEU A 124 8.69 -16.94 0.07
C LEU A 124 8.53 -18.42 0.44
N LYS A 125 7.73 -18.73 1.47
CA LYS A 125 7.36 -20.12 1.79
C LYS A 125 6.62 -20.79 0.63
N LYS A 126 5.61 -20.12 0.06
CA LYS A 126 4.86 -20.63 -1.11
C LYS A 126 5.76 -20.84 -2.33
N LEU A 127 6.63 -19.89 -2.63
CA LEU A 127 7.57 -19.97 -3.75
C LEU A 127 8.58 -21.12 -3.57
N LYS A 128 9.10 -21.34 -2.35
CA LYS A 128 9.96 -22.49 -2.06
C LYS A 128 9.21 -23.81 -2.23
N GLY A 129 7.96 -23.88 -1.77
CA GLY A 129 7.10 -25.05 -1.96
C GLY A 129 6.87 -25.39 -3.43
N LEU A 130 6.53 -24.39 -4.25
CA LEU A 130 6.34 -24.58 -5.69
C LEU A 130 7.62 -25.02 -6.41
N LYS A 131 8.78 -24.42 -6.07
CA LYS A 131 10.07 -24.83 -6.64
C LYS A 131 10.45 -26.25 -6.24
N ALA A 132 10.22 -26.64 -4.98
CA ALA A 132 10.45 -28.01 -4.52
C ALA A 132 9.55 -29.01 -5.27
N GLN A 133 8.28 -28.66 -5.47
CA GLN A 133 7.34 -29.48 -6.21
C GLN A 133 7.71 -29.60 -7.71
N SER A 134 8.15 -28.52 -8.34
CA SER A 134 8.63 -28.55 -9.74
C SER A 134 9.88 -29.42 -9.93
N LYS A 135 10.83 -29.39 -8.99
CA LYS A 135 12.00 -30.28 -9.03
C LYS A 135 11.65 -31.74 -8.85
N GLN A 136 10.56 -32.05 -8.15
CA GLN A 136 10.13 -33.41 -7.90
C GLN A 136 9.35 -34.01 -9.08
N SER A 137 8.68 -33.19 -9.89
CA SER A 137 8.08 -33.60 -11.16
C SER A 137 9.08 -33.75 -12.32
N ASP A 138 10.31 -33.27 -12.17
CA ASP A 138 11.38 -33.47 -13.17
C ASP A 138 12.20 -34.75 -12.90
N ILE A 139 11.90 -35.48 -11.83
CA ILE A 139 12.49 -36.80 -11.54
C ILE A 139 11.44 -37.87 -11.88
N TYR A 140 11.29 -38.15 -13.17
CA TYR A 140 10.70 -39.41 -13.64
C TYR A 140 11.77 -40.17 -14.44
N PHE A 141 12.09 -41.37 -13.95
CA PHE A 141 12.78 -42.43 -14.69
C PHE A 141 11.87 -43.01 -15.76
#